data_AF-A0A418V9L4-F1
#
_entry.id   AF-A0A418V9L4-F1
#
_cell.length_a   1.000
_cell.length_b   1.000
_cell.length_c   1.000
_cell.angle_alpha   90.00
_cell.angle_beta   90.00
_cell.angle_gamma   90.00
#
_symmetry.space_group_name_H-M   'P 1'
#
loop_
_entity.id
_entity.type
_entity.pdbx_description
1 polymer ?
#
loop_
_entity_poly.entity_id
_entity_poly.type
_entity_poly.pdbx_seq_one_letter_code
_entity_poly.pdbx_strand_id
1 'polypeptide(L)'
;MSLDLKPLRKEAGDRKTSAARLLELASMDVQLSRSVAKSKHAPAQVLEYLARSSDMTTRRAVAANPTIPLALMEKLARDNQWTVLKAVATNASTPPHLLKHLASHNRDTVRHALFQRDFAPLPDEVLETFVHSPHVEDRRLLTRYGHPLPQHVLQQLERDPDTQVRLNLVWLQGGKLGDDLLQECLQSQDPQLRWTAAKHTTSAETLAALLLNDPDIGVKCAAARNHHTPGSALVSAAESLLAHPGDADDVKALLVSLLHNSGTPKAMKTELRQKLHRPLKTLVNAELVLKGETP
;
A
#
# COMPACT_ATOMS: atom_id res chain seq x y z
N MET A 1 20.25 -42.15 -1.50
CA MET A 1 19.87 -41.63 -2.83
C MET A 1 18.77 -40.61 -2.64
N SER A 2 18.97 -39.36 -3.06
CA SER A 2 17.88 -38.37 -3.11
C SER A 2 16.89 -38.83 -4.18
N LEU A 3 15.63 -39.08 -3.81
CA LEU A 3 14.57 -39.29 -4.81
C LEU A 3 14.51 -38.05 -5.71
N ASP A 4 14.58 -38.23 -7.03
CA ASP A 4 14.31 -37.14 -7.97
C ASP A 4 12.79 -36.89 -7.99
N LEU A 5 12.38 -35.78 -7.38
CA LEU A 5 10.97 -35.40 -7.28
C LEU A 5 10.43 -34.75 -8.56
N LYS A 6 11.28 -34.40 -9.54
CA LYS A 6 10.84 -33.74 -10.78
C LYS A 6 9.79 -34.54 -11.56
N PRO A 7 9.98 -35.83 -11.88
CA PRO A 7 8.96 -36.60 -12.60
C PRO A 7 7.67 -36.74 -11.81
N LEU A 8 7.77 -36.95 -10.48
CA LEU A 8 6.62 -37.11 -9.60
C LEU A 8 5.80 -35.82 -9.45
N ARG A 9 6.45 -34.64 -9.47
CA ARG A 9 5.76 -33.35 -9.50
C ARG A 9 5.01 -33.12 -10.81
N LYS A 10 5.54 -33.61 -11.94
CA LYS A 10 4.84 -33.56 -13.22
C LYS A 10 3.59 -34.45 -13.20
N GLU A 11 3.72 -35.65 -12.64
CA GLU A 11 2.60 -36.58 -12.42
C GLU A 11 1.50 -35.97 -11.52
N ALA A 12 1.88 -35.26 -10.45
CA ALA A 12 0.94 -34.59 -9.55
C ALA A 12 0.07 -33.51 -10.24
N GLY A 13 0.55 -32.94 -11.34
CA GLY A 13 -0.17 -31.92 -12.12
C GLY A 13 -0.97 -32.47 -13.31
N ASP A 14 -0.83 -33.76 -13.65
CA ASP A 14 -1.48 -34.36 -14.81
C ASP A 14 -2.96 -34.67 -14.53
N ARG A 15 -3.84 -34.30 -15.46
CA ARG A 15 -5.29 -34.56 -15.40
C ARG A 15 -5.61 -36.06 -15.42
N LYS A 16 -4.71 -36.89 -15.97
CA LYS A 16 -4.91 -38.35 -16.06
C LYS A 16 -4.54 -39.10 -14.79
N THR A 17 -3.87 -38.44 -13.83
CA THR A 17 -3.45 -39.10 -12.59
C THR A 17 -4.66 -39.41 -11.72
N SER A 18 -4.79 -40.67 -11.32
CA SER A 18 -5.92 -41.12 -10.51
C SER A 18 -5.87 -40.54 -9.10
N ALA A 19 -7.03 -40.42 -8.44
CA ALA A 19 -7.11 -39.90 -7.07
C ALA A 19 -6.24 -40.73 -6.09
N ALA A 20 -6.25 -42.06 -6.23
CA ALA A 20 -5.44 -42.95 -5.40
C ALA A 20 -3.94 -42.66 -5.56
N ARG A 21 -3.49 -42.46 -6.81
CA ARG A 21 -2.09 -42.13 -7.10
C ARG A 21 -1.71 -40.74 -6.58
N LEU A 22 -2.60 -39.75 -6.68
CA LEU A 22 -2.39 -38.43 -6.10
C LEU A 22 -2.26 -38.47 -4.57
N LEU A 23 -3.04 -39.31 -3.89
CA LEU A 23 -2.92 -39.52 -2.44
C LEU A 23 -1.58 -40.18 -2.07
N GLU A 24 -1.15 -41.18 -2.84
CA GLU A 24 0.16 -41.81 -2.67
C GLU A 24 1.28 -40.76 -2.78
N LEU A 25 1.31 -40.00 -3.89
CA LEU A 25 2.28 -38.92 -4.10
C LEU A 25 2.27 -37.90 -2.96
N ALA A 26 1.09 -37.50 -2.49
CA ALA A 26 0.95 -36.56 -1.39
C ALA A 26 1.50 -37.09 -0.05
N SER A 27 1.41 -38.41 0.18
CA SER A 27 1.93 -39.04 1.40
C SER A 27 3.45 -39.26 1.38
N MET A 28 4.06 -39.31 0.19
CA MET A 28 5.49 -39.59 0.03
C MET A 28 6.39 -38.43 0.45
N ASP A 29 6.00 -37.19 0.16
CA ASP A 29 6.83 -36.02 0.41
C ASP A 29 6.02 -34.72 0.52
N VAL A 30 6.44 -33.80 1.39
CA VAL A 30 5.74 -32.53 1.62
C VAL A 30 5.71 -31.64 0.38
N GLN A 31 6.74 -31.68 -0.48
CA GLN A 31 6.74 -30.94 -1.74
C GLN A 31 5.77 -31.55 -2.75
N LEU A 32 5.62 -32.87 -2.77
CA LEU A 32 4.61 -33.52 -3.61
C LEU A 32 3.20 -33.22 -3.13
N SER A 33 2.95 -33.25 -1.82
CA SER A 33 1.70 -32.78 -1.20
C SER A 33 1.33 -31.37 -1.67
N ARG A 34 2.28 -30.43 -1.63
CA ARG A 34 2.09 -29.05 -2.13
C ARG A 34 1.81 -29.00 -3.64
N SER A 35 2.47 -29.84 -4.43
CA SER A 35 2.25 -29.93 -5.88
C SER A 35 0.86 -30.47 -6.22
N VAL A 36 0.41 -31.52 -5.54
CA VAL A 36 -0.94 -32.08 -5.70
C VAL A 36 -1.99 -31.03 -5.30
N ALA A 37 -1.79 -30.33 -4.17
CA ALA A 37 -2.71 -29.29 -3.70
C ALA A 37 -2.91 -28.14 -4.72
N LYS A 38 -1.87 -27.79 -5.48
CA LYS A 38 -1.93 -26.74 -6.52
C LYS A 38 -2.59 -27.20 -7.82
N SER A 39 -2.78 -28.51 -8.01
CA SER A 39 -3.33 -29.03 -9.24
C SER A 39 -4.81 -28.65 -9.38
N LYS A 40 -5.17 -27.93 -10.45
CA LYS A 40 -6.57 -27.64 -10.82
C LYS A 40 -7.39 -28.90 -11.14
N HIS A 41 -6.73 -30.05 -11.26
CA HIS A 41 -7.34 -31.35 -11.54
C HIS A 41 -7.43 -32.23 -10.30
N ALA A 42 -7.00 -31.76 -9.13
CA ALA A 42 -7.10 -32.50 -7.89
C ALA A 42 -8.59 -32.78 -7.56
N PRO A 43 -8.98 -34.06 -7.40
CA PRO A 43 -10.34 -34.41 -6.98
C PRO A 43 -10.64 -33.89 -5.56
N ALA A 44 -11.92 -33.60 -5.28
CA ALA A 44 -12.37 -33.08 -3.99
C ALA A 44 -11.85 -33.89 -2.79
N GLN A 45 -11.95 -35.22 -2.84
CA GLN A 45 -11.45 -36.12 -1.80
C GLN A 45 -9.94 -35.97 -1.52
N VAL A 46 -9.14 -35.67 -2.55
CA VAL A 46 -7.69 -35.45 -2.41
C VAL A 46 -7.44 -34.10 -1.73
N LEU A 47 -8.16 -33.05 -2.15
CA LEU A 47 -8.08 -31.74 -1.51
C LEU A 47 -8.51 -31.79 -0.04
N GLU A 48 -9.54 -32.57 0.29
CA GLU A 48 -9.98 -32.79 1.67
C GLU A 48 -8.92 -33.46 2.54
N TYR A 49 -8.22 -34.47 2.00
CA TYR A 49 -7.09 -35.09 2.69
C TYR A 49 -5.98 -34.05 2.95
N LEU A 50 -5.61 -33.29 1.92
CA LEU A 50 -4.54 -32.29 2.00
C LEU A 50 -4.86 -31.10 2.92
N ALA A 51 -6.13 -30.72 3.03
CA ALA A 51 -6.59 -29.67 3.95
C ALA A 51 -6.40 -30.03 5.43
N ARG A 52 -6.21 -31.31 5.75
CA ARG A 52 -5.91 -31.79 7.11
C ARG A 52 -4.39 -31.91 7.37
N SER A 53 -3.54 -31.59 6.38
CA SER A 53 -2.09 -31.65 6.52
C SER A 53 -1.58 -30.74 7.63
N SER A 54 -0.57 -31.17 8.38
CA SER A 54 0.13 -30.33 9.37
C SER A 54 0.94 -29.21 8.72
N ASP A 55 1.39 -29.39 7.47
CA ASP A 55 2.10 -28.39 6.69
C ASP A 55 1.17 -27.26 6.24
N MET A 56 1.37 -26.07 6.82
CA MET A 56 0.58 -24.88 6.47
C MET A 56 0.68 -24.52 4.98
N THR A 57 1.80 -24.84 4.33
CA THR A 57 2.01 -24.53 2.91
C THR A 57 1.13 -25.38 2.01
N THR A 58 0.91 -26.64 2.38
CA THR A 58 -0.06 -27.55 1.74
C THR A 58 -1.48 -27.01 1.92
N ARG A 59 -1.90 -26.69 3.15
CA ARG A 59 -3.26 -26.16 3.40
C ARG A 59 -3.50 -24.85 2.65
N ARG A 60 -2.50 -23.97 2.61
CA ARG A 60 -2.53 -22.73 1.82
C ARG A 60 -2.70 -23.01 0.32
N ALA A 61 -2.00 -24.01 -0.21
CA ALA A 61 -2.13 -24.40 -1.61
C ALA A 61 -3.54 -24.96 -1.92
N VAL A 62 -4.15 -25.69 -0.98
CA VAL A 62 -5.55 -26.12 -1.10
C VAL A 62 -6.49 -24.90 -1.12
N ALA A 63 -6.32 -23.95 -0.19
CA ALA A 63 -7.12 -22.73 -0.14
C ALA A 63 -7.02 -21.86 -1.40
N ALA A 64 -5.84 -21.82 -2.02
CA ALA A 64 -5.60 -21.09 -3.27
C ALA A 64 -6.09 -21.84 -4.53
N ASN A 65 -6.55 -23.08 -4.39
CA ASN A 65 -6.96 -23.88 -5.54
C ASN A 65 -8.29 -23.34 -6.11
N PRO A 66 -8.37 -23.05 -7.43
CA PRO A 66 -9.60 -22.53 -8.04
C PRO A 66 -10.77 -23.52 -8.03
N THR A 67 -10.51 -24.83 -7.90
CA THR A 67 -11.52 -25.89 -7.88
C THR A 67 -11.82 -26.42 -6.48
N ILE A 68 -11.40 -25.70 -5.43
CA ILE A 68 -11.70 -26.07 -4.04
C ILE A 68 -13.23 -26.15 -3.81
N PRO A 69 -13.74 -27.25 -3.24
CA PRO A 69 -15.14 -27.34 -2.86
C PRO A 69 -15.51 -26.30 -1.79
N LEU A 70 -16.72 -25.72 -1.88
CA LEU A 70 -17.20 -24.70 -0.95
C LEU A 70 -17.08 -25.12 0.52
N ALA A 71 -17.56 -26.32 0.87
CA ALA A 71 -17.49 -26.83 2.25
C ALA A 71 -16.04 -26.88 2.80
N LEU A 72 -15.06 -27.15 1.93
CA LEU A 72 -13.66 -27.17 2.31
C LEU A 72 -13.10 -25.75 2.45
N MET A 73 -13.52 -24.84 1.58
CA MET A 73 -13.17 -23.42 1.68
C MET A 73 -13.72 -22.81 2.98
N GLU A 74 -14.96 -23.10 3.35
CA GLU A 74 -15.57 -22.66 4.62
C GLU A 74 -14.77 -23.16 5.83
N LYS A 75 -14.25 -24.38 5.77
CA LYS A 75 -13.38 -24.92 6.81
C LYS A 75 -12.04 -24.17 6.88
N LEU A 76 -11.40 -23.94 5.72
CA LEU A 76 -10.12 -23.24 5.65
C LEU A 76 -10.23 -21.74 5.95
N ALA A 77 -11.40 -21.13 5.79
CA ALA A 77 -11.69 -19.75 6.21
C ALA A 77 -11.64 -19.56 7.73
N ARG A 78 -11.52 -20.65 8.50
CA ARG A 78 -11.35 -20.68 9.96
C ARG A 78 -9.99 -21.27 10.37
N ASP A 79 -9.04 -21.39 9.43
CA ASP A 79 -7.69 -21.89 9.74
C ASP A 79 -6.93 -20.91 10.64
N ASN A 80 -6.19 -21.44 11.61
CA ASN A 80 -5.40 -20.64 12.54
C ASN A 80 -4.21 -19.93 11.86
N GLN A 81 -3.82 -20.36 10.66
CA GLN A 81 -2.71 -19.77 9.92
C GLN A 81 -3.21 -18.66 8.99
N TRP A 82 -2.81 -17.43 9.28
CA TRP A 82 -3.17 -16.26 8.47
C TRP A 82 -2.78 -16.38 7.00
N THR A 83 -1.73 -17.16 6.67
CA THR A 83 -1.32 -17.39 5.28
C THR A 83 -2.32 -18.25 4.51
N VAL A 84 -3.05 -19.13 5.19
CA VAL A 84 -4.16 -19.92 4.64
C VAL A 84 -5.37 -19.02 4.47
N LEU A 85 -5.72 -18.22 5.48
CA LEU A 85 -6.80 -17.23 5.40
C LEU A 85 -6.58 -16.22 4.27
N LYS A 86 -5.35 -15.75 4.10
CA LYS A 86 -4.95 -14.90 2.97
C LYS A 86 -5.25 -15.59 1.63
N ALA A 87 -4.91 -16.87 1.48
CA ALA A 87 -5.19 -17.61 0.26
C ALA A 87 -6.70 -17.75 0.00
N VAL A 88 -7.52 -17.95 1.04
CA VAL A 88 -8.99 -17.91 0.91
C VAL A 88 -9.45 -16.51 0.49
N ALA A 89 -8.97 -15.44 1.13
CA ALA A 89 -9.34 -14.06 0.80
C ALA A 89 -9.01 -13.70 -0.65
N THR A 90 -7.86 -14.14 -1.17
CA THR A 90 -7.42 -13.84 -2.54
C THR A 90 -8.00 -14.76 -3.60
N ASN A 91 -8.62 -15.88 -3.23
CA ASN A 91 -9.15 -16.84 -4.20
C ASN A 91 -10.40 -16.27 -4.89
N ALA A 92 -10.38 -16.22 -6.23
CA ALA A 92 -11.49 -15.68 -7.04
C ALA A 92 -12.82 -16.39 -6.77
N SER A 93 -12.80 -17.68 -6.44
CA SER A 93 -13.97 -18.50 -6.16
C SER A 93 -14.58 -18.27 -4.76
N THR A 94 -14.01 -17.38 -3.94
CA THR A 94 -14.47 -17.16 -2.57
C THR A 94 -15.82 -16.44 -2.54
N PRO A 95 -16.85 -17.03 -1.92
CA PRO A 95 -18.18 -16.46 -1.89
C PRO A 95 -18.27 -15.23 -0.97
N PRO A 96 -19.23 -14.31 -1.23
CA PRO A 96 -19.39 -13.06 -0.47
C PRO A 96 -19.43 -13.23 1.05
N HIS A 97 -20.17 -14.21 1.57
CA HIS A 97 -20.30 -14.42 3.01
C HIS A 97 -18.97 -14.80 3.69
N LEU A 98 -18.06 -15.50 2.99
CA LEU A 98 -16.71 -15.77 3.50
C LEU A 98 -15.81 -14.55 3.41
N LEU A 99 -15.92 -13.75 2.35
CA LEU A 99 -15.22 -12.46 2.27
C LEU A 99 -15.64 -11.55 3.42
N LYS A 100 -16.94 -11.46 3.70
CA LYS A 100 -17.47 -10.71 4.85
C LYS A 100 -16.93 -11.21 6.18
N HIS A 101 -16.87 -12.53 6.39
CA HIS A 101 -16.25 -13.11 7.58
C HIS A 101 -14.77 -12.71 7.73
N LEU A 102 -14.01 -12.73 6.63
CA LEU A 102 -12.59 -12.36 6.63
C LEU A 102 -12.39 -10.83 6.74
N ALA A 103 -13.33 -10.02 6.29
CA ALA A 103 -13.33 -8.57 6.44
C ALA A 103 -13.46 -8.15 7.91
N SER A 104 -14.13 -8.95 8.75
CA SER A 104 -14.21 -8.70 10.20
C SER A 104 -13.10 -9.41 11.01
N HIS A 105 -12.07 -9.94 10.35
CA HIS A 105 -11.00 -10.65 11.04
C HIS A 105 -10.13 -9.70 11.87
N ASN A 106 -9.72 -10.13 13.07
CA ASN A 106 -8.90 -9.34 14.00
C ASN A 106 -7.48 -8.98 13.49
N ARG A 107 -7.09 -9.49 12.32
CA ARG A 107 -5.72 -9.39 11.82
C ARG A 107 -5.72 -8.61 10.52
N ASP A 108 -5.06 -7.47 10.55
CA ASP A 108 -5.03 -6.51 9.44
C ASP A 108 -4.52 -7.16 8.16
N THR A 109 -3.50 -8.02 8.25
CA THR A 109 -2.97 -8.73 7.06
C THR A 109 -3.99 -9.63 6.38
N VAL A 110 -5.00 -10.12 7.10
CA VAL A 110 -6.12 -10.89 6.52
C VAL A 110 -7.09 -9.93 5.85
N ARG A 111 -7.49 -8.84 6.53
CA ARG A 111 -8.38 -7.82 5.96
C ARG A 111 -7.79 -7.17 4.69
N HIS A 112 -6.49 -6.85 4.69
CA HIS A 112 -5.76 -6.30 3.55
C HIS A 112 -5.70 -7.26 2.36
N ALA A 113 -5.72 -8.57 2.59
CA ALA A 113 -5.65 -9.55 1.52
C ALA A 113 -6.88 -9.53 0.60
N LEU A 114 -8.03 -9.04 1.08
CA LEU A 114 -9.25 -8.91 0.27
C LEU A 114 -9.05 -7.92 -0.89
N PHE A 115 -8.21 -6.90 -0.71
CA PHE A 115 -7.89 -5.92 -1.75
C PHE A 115 -6.76 -6.37 -2.69
N GLN A 116 -6.16 -7.55 -2.45
CA GLN A 116 -5.12 -8.13 -3.31
C GLN A 116 -5.68 -9.15 -4.32
N ARG A 117 -7.01 -9.18 -4.48
CA ARG A 117 -7.70 -10.03 -5.47
C ARG A 117 -7.44 -9.46 -6.87
N ASP A 118 -7.31 -10.32 -7.87
CA ASP A 118 -7.10 -9.94 -9.28
C ASP A 118 -8.34 -9.23 -9.85
N PHE A 119 -8.53 -7.95 -9.52
CA PHE A 119 -9.55 -7.02 -10.01
C PHE A 119 -11.03 -7.45 -9.85
N ALA A 120 -11.29 -8.56 -9.15
CA ALA A 120 -12.65 -8.96 -8.82
C ALA A 120 -13.23 -7.97 -7.80
N PRO A 121 -14.32 -7.25 -8.13
CA PRO A 121 -14.89 -6.29 -7.21
C PRO A 121 -15.39 -7.01 -5.95
N LEU A 122 -15.04 -6.44 -4.79
CA LEU A 122 -15.60 -6.84 -3.51
C LEU A 122 -17.11 -6.57 -3.50
N PRO A 123 -17.91 -7.50 -2.95
CA PRO A 123 -19.33 -7.28 -2.76
C PRO A 123 -19.61 -6.04 -1.90
N ASP A 124 -20.74 -5.37 -2.15
CA ASP A 124 -21.14 -4.17 -1.40
C ASP A 124 -21.16 -4.41 0.11
N GLU A 125 -21.66 -5.54 0.58
CA GLU A 125 -21.68 -5.88 2.02
C GLU A 125 -20.29 -5.95 2.67
N VAL A 126 -19.25 -6.26 1.88
CA VAL A 126 -17.86 -6.28 2.32
C VAL A 126 -17.33 -4.85 2.39
N LEU A 127 -17.56 -4.05 1.34
CA LEU A 127 -17.17 -2.63 1.32
C LEU A 127 -17.83 -1.86 2.47
N GLU A 128 -19.10 -2.14 2.75
CA GLU A 128 -19.86 -1.58 3.88
C GLU A 128 -19.24 -1.94 5.24
N THR A 129 -18.61 -3.11 5.36
CA THR A 129 -17.87 -3.50 6.57
C THR A 129 -16.62 -2.65 6.75
N PHE A 130 -15.91 -2.34 5.66
CA PHE A 130 -14.69 -1.53 5.72
C PHE A 130 -14.99 -0.05 5.98
N VAL A 131 -15.98 0.54 5.31
CA VAL A 131 -16.29 1.99 5.44
C VAL A 131 -16.81 2.34 6.83
N HIS A 132 -17.52 1.41 7.49
CA HIS A 132 -17.97 1.55 8.87
C HIS A 132 -16.96 1.04 9.90
N SER A 133 -15.75 0.64 9.48
CA SER A 133 -14.75 0.12 10.41
C SER A 133 -14.26 1.23 11.34
N PRO A 134 -14.19 0.97 12.67
CA PRO A 134 -13.57 1.90 13.60
C PRO A 134 -12.05 2.03 13.34
N HIS A 135 -11.44 1.05 12.68
CA HIS A 135 -10.02 1.08 12.34
C HIS A 135 -9.78 1.94 11.11
N VAL A 136 -9.00 3.01 11.27
CA VAL A 136 -8.69 3.95 10.17
C VAL A 136 -8.00 3.27 8.98
N GLU A 137 -7.12 2.31 9.24
CA GLU A 137 -6.41 1.59 8.18
C GLU A 137 -7.37 0.81 7.28
N ASP A 138 -8.46 0.27 7.82
CA ASP A 138 -9.49 -0.42 7.04
C ASP A 138 -10.18 0.54 6.06
N ARG A 139 -10.51 1.76 6.52
CA ARG A 139 -11.12 2.79 5.68
C ARG A 139 -10.13 3.30 4.62
N ARG A 140 -8.85 3.45 4.98
CA ARG A 140 -7.78 3.82 4.03
C ARG A 140 -7.61 2.80 2.91
N LEU A 141 -7.77 1.50 3.18
CA LEU A 141 -7.66 0.44 2.15
C LEU A 141 -8.63 0.64 0.99
N LEU A 142 -9.86 1.11 1.26
CA LEU A 142 -10.88 1.36 0.24
C LEU A 142 -10.38 2.28 -0.87
N THR A 143 -9.53 3.23 -0.51
CA THR A 143 -9.02 4.27 -1.41
C THR A 143 -7.63 3.97 -1.98
N ARG A 144 -6.94 2.92 -1.51
CA ARG A 144 -5.52 2.66 -1.82
C ARG A 144 -5.30 1.87 -3.11
N TYR A 145 -6.13 0.87 -3.39
CA TYR A 145 -5.88 -0.10 -4.46
C TYR A 145 -6.63 0.19 -5.76
N GLY A 146 -7.22 1.39 -5.91
CA GLY A 146 -7.98 1.74 -7.11
C GLY A 146 -9.23 0.87 -7.31
N HIS A 147 -9.76 0.28 -6.24
CA HIS A 147 -10.94 -0.57 -6.31
C HIS A 147 -12.14 0.27 -6.74
N PRO A 148 -12.99 -0.20 -7.68
CA PRO A 148 -14.22 0.52 -8.01
C PRO A 148 -15.12 0.57 -6.78
N LEU A 149 -15.41 1.78 -6.29
CA LEU A 149 -16.27 1.99 -5.13
C LEU A 149 -17.67 2.44 -5.58
N PRO A 150 -18.75 1.86 -5.03
CA PRO A 150 -20.10 2.36 -5.22
C PRO A 150 -20.26 3.81 -4.75
N GLN A 151 -21.21 4.54 -5.34
CA GLN A 151 -21.44 5.95 -5.02
C GLN A 151 -21.76 6.22 -3.54
N HIS A 152 -22.51 5.33 -2.88
CA HIS A 152 -22.84 5.50 -1.46
C HIS A 152 -21.61 5.38 -0.56
N VAL A 153 -20.66 4.48 -0.88
CA VAL A 153 -19.37 4.35 -0.17
C VAL A 153 -18.52 5.60 -0.39
N LEU A 154 -18.47 6.12 -1.61
CA LEU A 154 -17.75 7.37 -1.91
C LEU A 154 -18.29 8.54 -1.07
N GLN A 155 -19.61 8.72 -1.01
CA GLN A 155 -20.26 9.77 -0.22
C GLN A 155 -19.97 9.67 1.29
N GLN A 156 -19.80 8.45 1.81
CA GLN A 156 -19.42 8.25 3.20
C GLN A 156 -17.94 8.61 3.42
N LEU A 157 -17.04 8.18 2.53
CA LEU A 157 -15.61 8.48 2.61
C LEU A 157 -15.31 9.98 2.43
N GLU A 158 -16.12 10.72 1.67
CA GLU A 158 -16.05 12.19 1.56
C GLU A 158 -16.24 12.88 2.92
N ARG A 159 -16.91 12.22 3.87
CA ARG A 159 -17.20 12.71 5.22
C ARG A 159 -16.42 11.94 6.29
N ASP A 160 -15.39 11.18 5.90
CA ASP A 160 -14.61 10.38 6.82
C ASP A 160 -13.92 11.29 7.86
N PRO A 161 -13.95 10.93 9.16
CA PRO A 161 -13.24 11.70 10.17
C PRO A 161 -11.72 11.72 9.95
N ASP A 162 -11.14 10.75 9.22
CA ASP A 162 -9.72 10.75 8.87
C ASP A 162 -9.46 11.60 7.61
N THR A 163 -8.66 12.65 7.77
CA THR A 163 -8.26 13.55 6.68
C THR A 163 -7.55 12.81 5.55
N GLN A 164 -6.76 11.78 5.88
CA GLN A 164 -6.01 11.01 4.88
C GLN A 164 -6.92 10.15 3.99
N VAL A 165 -8.02 9.60 4.53
CA VAL A 165 -9.06 8.94 3.72
C VAL A 165 -9.66 9.92 2.69
N ARG A 166 -10.06 11.11 3.14
CA ARG A 166 -10.62 12.15 2.26
C ARG A 166 -9.62 12.59 1.19
N LEU A 167 -8.35 12.74 1.53
CA LEU A 167 -7.29 13.04 0.56
C LEU A 167 -7.08 11.94 -0.47
N ASN A 168 -7.01 10.68 -0.03
CA ASN A 168 -6.87 9.56 -0.95
C ASN A 168 -8.00 9.53 -1.97
N LEU A 169 -9.21 9.87 -1.53
CA LEU A 169 -10.37 9.94 -2.41
C LEU A 169 -10.23 11.02 -3.50
N VAL A 170 -9.73 12.21 -3.14
CA VAL A 170 -9.45 13.28 -4.11
C VAL A 170 -8.51 12.78 -5.22
N TRP A 171 -7.44 12.08 -4.85
CA TRP A 171 -6.49 11.54 -5.83
C TRP A 171 -7.06 10.42 -6.68
N LEU A 172 -7.84 9.52 -6.06
CA LEU A 172 -8.51 8.43 -6.77
C LEU A 172 -9.46 8.97 -7.86
N GLN A 173 -10.15 10.08 -7.59
CA GLN A 173 -11.07 10.71 -8.53
C GLN A 173 -10.38 11.67 -9.51
N GLY A 174 -9.05 11.87 -9.40
CA GLY A 174 -8.32 12.87 -10.19
C GLY A 174 -8.79 14.31 -9.91
N GLY A 175 -9.36 14.55 -8.73
CA GLY A 175 -9.92 15.83 -8.31
C GLY A 175 -8.86 16.84 -7.88
N LYS A 176 -9.30 18.09 -7.73
CA LYS A 176 -8.51 19.14 -7.08
C LYS A 176 -8.81 19.14 -5.59
N LEU A 177 -7.80 19.48 -4.79
CA LEU A 177 -7.97 19.68 -3.36
C LEU A 177 -8.85 20.93 -3.13
N GLY A 178 -10.00 20.75 -2.48
CA GLY A 178 -10.87 21.86 -2.10
C GLY A 178 -10.31 22.66 -0.93
N ASP A 179 -10.75 23.92 -0.80
CA ASP A 179 -10.22 24.86 0.19
C ASP A 179 -10.39 24.39 1.64
N ASP A 180 -11.53 23.78 1.98
CA ASP A 180 -11.80 23.29 3.34
C ASP A 180 -10.82 22.18 3.75
N LEU A 181 -10.62 21.19 2.87
CA LEU A 181 -9.70 20.08 3.13
C LEU A 181 -8.24 20.56 3.11
N LEU A 182 -7.92 21.55 2.25
CA LEU A 182 -6.61 22.20 2.24
C LEU A 182 -6.34 22.88 3.60
N GLN A 183 -7.29 23.64 4.14
CA GLN A 183 -7.16 24.30 5.44
C GLN A 183 -6.98 23.29 6.57
N GLU A 184 -7.74 22.20 6.55
CA GLU A 184 -7.58 21.14 7.54
C GLU A 184 -6.18 20.50 7.47
N CYS A 185 -5.68 20.23 6.26
CA CYS A 185 -4.34 19.70 6.05
C CYS A 185 -3.26 20.65 6.59
N LEU A 186 -3.43 21.97 6.41
CA LEU A 186 -2.50 23.00 6.93
C LEU A 186 -2.49 23.05 8.45
N GLN A 187 -3.63 22.82 9.10
CA GLN A 187 -3.78 22.86 10.57
C GLN A 187 -3.42 21.53 11.25
N SER A 188 -3.18 20.47 10.47
CA SER A 188 -2.87 19.15 11.01
C SER A 188 -1.52 19.10 11.73
N GLN A 189 -1.46 18.32 12.81
CA GLN A 189 -0.20 17.98 13.46
C GLN A 189 0.66 17.03 12.62
N ASP A 190 0.05 16.25 11.71
CA ASP A 190 0.74 15.34 10.81
C ASP A 190 1.50 16.13 9.72
N PRO A 191 2.84 16.04 9.68
CA PRO A 191 3.64 16.68 8.64
C PRO A 191 3.27 16.24 7.22
N GLN A 192 2.81 15.02 7.02
CA GLN A 192 2.45 14.51 5.69
C GLN A 192 1.22 15.22 5.11
N LEU A 193 0.27 15.58 5.97
CA LEU A 193 -0.90 16.37 5.58
C LEU A 193 -0.50 17.81 5.23
N ARG A 194 0.35 18.44 6.05
CA ARG A 194 0.88 19.78 5.74
C ARG A 194 1.74 19.79 4.48
N TRP A 195 2.50 18.73 4.24
CA TRP A 195 3.28 18.54 3.02
C TRP A 195 2.39 18.45 1.78
N THR A 196 1.29 17.71 1.88
CA THR A 196 0.26 17.63 0.84
C THR A 196 -0.30 19.02 0.55
N ALA A 197 -0.67 19.75 1.58
CA ALA A 197 -1.17 21.12 1.43
C ALA A 197 -0.14 22.04 0.74
N ALA A 198 1.14 21.96 1.12
CA ALA A 198 2.21 22.74 0.50
C ALA A 198 2.36 22.47 -1.01
N LYS A 199 2.14 21.23 -1.45
CA LYS A 199 2.19 20.87 -2.88
C LYS A 199 1.02 21.39 -3.69
N HIS A 200 -0.17 21.48 -3.09
CA HIS A 200 -1.40 21.75 -3.81
C HIS A 200 -1.94 23.18 -3.62
N THR A 201 -1.50 23.90 -2.60
CA THR A 201 -1.89 25.31 -2.41
C THR A 201 -1.32 26.22 -3.50
N THR A 202 -2.10 27.24 -3.86
CA THR A 202 -1.71 28.34 -4.74
C THR A 202 -1.48 29.64 -3.98
N SER A 203 -1.72 29.66 -2.65
CA SER A 203 -1.53 30.85 -1.81
C SER A 203 -0.05 31.10 -1.56
N ALA A 204 0.49 32.17 -2.16
CA ALA A 204 1.86 32.60 -1.97
C ALA A 204 2.20 32.90 -0.50
N GLU A 205 1.24 33.47 0.25
CA GLU A 205 1.40 33.78 1.67
C GLU A 205 1.48 32.50 2.51
N THR A 206 0.62 31.52 2.23
CA THR A 206 0.67 30.21 2.90
C THR A 206 1.99 29.50 2.61
N LEU A 207 2.45 29.52 1.36
CA LEU A 207 3.73 28.91 0.97
C LEU A 207 4.92 29.59 1.64
N ALA A 208 4.90 30.91 1.77
CA ALA A 208 5.93 31.65 2.51
C ALA A 208 5.94 31.25 3.99
N ALA A 209 4.77 31.17 4.63
CA ALA A 209 4.65 30.75 6.02
C ALA A 209 5.15 29.32 6.24
N LEU A 210 4.77 28.36 5.39
CA LEU A 210 5.22 26.97 5.48
C LEU A 210 6.74 26.85 5.28
N LEU A 211 7.29 27.55 4.29
CA LEU A 211 8.72 27.51 3.99
C LEU A 211 9.57 28.04 5.16
N LEU A 212 9.16 29.15 5.77
CA LEU A 212 9.94 29.83 6.80
C LEU A 212 9.73 29.19 8.18
N ASN A 213 8.48 28.83 8.50
CA ASN A 213 8.07 28.58 9.88
C ASN A 213 7.67 27.14 10.21
N ASP A 214 7.39 26.26 9.22
CA ASP A 214 6.98 24.89 9.55
C ASP A 214 8.10 24.14 10.29
N PRO A 215 7.82 23.36 11.35
CA PRO A 215 8.88 22.60 12.03
C PRO A 215 9.44 21.46 11.17
N ASP A 216 8.68 20.94 10.20
CA ASP A 216 9.09 19.79 9.39
C ASP A 216 9.83 20.21 8.12
N ILE A 217 11.00 19.61 7.90
CA ILE A 217 11.84 19.93 6.75
C ILE A 217 11.23 19.48 5.42
N GLY A 218 10.49 18.38 5.40
CA GLY A 218 9.81 17.87 4.23
C GLY A 218 8.75 18.87 3.74
N VAL A 219 7.98 19.42 4.68
CA VAL A 219 6.99 20.47 4.39
C VAL A 219 7.68 21.72 3.82
N LYS A 220 8.78 22.18 4.44
CA LYS A 220 9.58 23.30 3.89
C LYS A 220 10.06 23.02 2.47
N CYS A 221 10.54 21.81 2.20
CA CYS A 221 11.00 21.40 0.88
C CYS A 221 9.86 21.39 -0.15
N ALA A 222 8.67 20.91 0.23
CA ALA A 222 7.50 20.94 -0.64
C ALA A 222 7.09 22.38 -0.97
N ALA A 223 7.03 23.26 0.04
CA ALA A 223 6.77 24.68 -0.16
C ALA A 223 7.85 25.32 -1.05
N ALA A 224 9.13 25.06 -0.80
CA ALA A 224 10.23 25.55 -1.63
C ALA A 224 10.16 25.09 -3.08
N ARG A 225 9.54 23.94 -3.40
CA ARG A 225 9.41 23.44 -4.79
C ARG A 225 8.14 23.90 -5.50
N ASN A 226 7.18 24.46 -4.77
CA ASN A 226 5.98 25.00 -5.36
C ASN A 226 6.32 26.28 -6.16
N HIS A 227 5.79 26.39 -7.38
CA HIS A 227 6.08 27.49 -8.29
C HIS A 227 5.38 28.80 -7.91
N HIS A 228 4.35 28.73 -7.06
CA HIS A 228 3.69 29.92 -6.50
C HIS A 228 4.43 30.51 -5.30
N THR A 229 5.52 29.87 -4.84
CA THR A 229 6.28 30.34 -3.68
C THR A 229 6.98 31.66 -4.01
N PRO A 230 6.74 32.72 -3.22
CA PRO A 230 7.25 34.04 -3.55
C PRO A 230 8.78 34.07 -3.44
N GLY A 231 9.42 34.75 -4.40
CA GLY A 231 10.88 34.86 -4.47
C GLY A 231 11.50 35.45 -3.19
N SER A 232 10.80 36.38 -2.53
CA SER A 232 11.23 36.94 -1.24
C SER A 232 11.37 35.89 -0.14
N ALA A 233 10.43 34.93 -0.06
CA ALA A 233 10.50 33.84 0.91
C ALA A 233 11.62 32.84 0.56
N LEU A 234 11.83 32.55 -0.73
CA LEU A 234 12.95 31.71 -1.19
C LEU A 234 14.30 32.33 -0.83
N VAL A 235 14.44 33.64 -0.99
CA VAL A 235 15.65 34.39 -0.59
C VAL A 235 15.83 34.33 0.92
N SER A 236 14.81 34.67 1.71
CA SER A 236 14.90 34.64 3.17
C SER A 236 15.27 33.25 3.71
N ALA A 237 14.67 32.19 3.16
CA ALA A 237 15.02 30.82 3.52
C ALA A 237 16.48 30.48 3.17
N ALA A 238 16.96 30.90 2.00
CA ALA A 238 18.33 30.68 1.59
C ALA A 238 19.35 31.48 2.42
N GLU A 239 19.04 32.73 2.82
CA GLU A 239 19.89 33.54 3.69
C GLU A 239 20.01 32.90 5.07
N SER A 240 18.89 32.43 5.63
CA SER A 240 18.87 31.71 6.90
C SER A 240 19.76 30.45 6.86
N LEU A 241 19.74 29.70 5.75
CA LEU A 241 20.60 28.52 5.57
C LEU A 241 22.09 28.89 5.45
N LEU A 242 22.41 29.99 4.76
CA LEU A 242 23.79 30.47 4.61
C LEU A 242 24.37 30.99 5.93
N ALA A 243 23.55 31.66 6.74
CA ALA A 243 23.93 32.20 8.04
C ALA A 243 24.11 31.11 9.11
N HIS A 244 23.32 30.04 9.04
CA HIS A 244 23.37 28.93 9.99
C HIS A 244 23.56 27.59 9.24
N PRO A 245 24.79 27.31 8.76
CA PRO A 245 25.09 26.08 8.05
C PRO A 245 25.09 24.91 9.03
N GLY A 246 23.94 24.28 9.21
CA GLY A 246 23.84 22.97 9.87
C GLY A 246 24.34 21.86 8.95
N ASP A 247 25.03 20.86 9.50
CA ASP A 247 25.57 19.71 8.74
C ASP A 247 24.55 18.56 8.57
N ALA A 248 23.33 18.76 9.08
CA ALA A 248 22.25 17.78 9.03
C ALA A 248 21.78 17.54 7.60
N ASP A 249 21.44 16.29 7.27
CA ASP A 249 20.93 15.89 5.95
C ASP A 249 19.64 16.64 5.56
N ASP A 250 18.88 17.09 6.56
CA ASP A 250 17.70 17.96 6.42
C ASP A 250 18.03 19.31 5.73
N VAL A 251 19.14 19.94 6.11
CA VAL A 251 19.61 21.20 5.51
C VAL A 251 19.96 20.99 4.03
N LYS A 252 20.53 19.83 3.69
CA LYS A 252 20.88 19.48 2.30
C LYS A 252 19.62 19.31 1.45
N ALA A 253 18.57 18.68 1.99
CA ALA A 253 17.30 18.49 1.28
C ALA A 253 16.62 19.83 0.92
N LEU A 254 16.61 20.79 1.86
CA LEU A 254 16.03 22.12 1.61
C LEU A 254 16.87 22.93 0.61
N LEU A 255 18.19 22.87 0.73
CA LEU A 255 19.10 23.51 -0.21
C LEU A 255 18.88 22.99 -1.65
N VAL A 256 18.75 21.66 -1.81
CA VAL A 256 18.43 21.05 -3.11
C VAL A 256 17.09 21.55 -3.63
N SER A 257 16.06 21.64 -2.78
CA SER A 257 14.73 22.13 -3.16
C SER A 257 14.77 23.58 -3.66
N LEU A 258 15.50 24.46 -2.98
CA LEU A 258 15.68 25.87 -3.36
C LEU A 258 16.43 26.02 -4.69
N LEU A 259 17.44 25.17 -4.95
CA LEU A 259 18.16 25.17 -6.23
C LEU A 259 17.27 24.81 -7.42
N HIS A 260 16.32 23.89 -7.22
CA HIS A 260 15.38 23.45 -8.25
C HIS A 260 14.29 24.49 -8.56
N ASN A 261 13.90 25.32 -7.60
CA ASN A 261 12.88 26.34 -7.86
C ASN A 261 13.41 27.44 -8.79
N SER A 262 12.70 27.72 -9.88
CA SER A 262 13.05 28.76 -10.86
C SER A 262 13.01 30.18 -10.29
N GLY A 263 12.21 30.41 -9.24
CA GLY A 263 12.08 31.69 -8.53
C GLY A 263 13.28 32.05 -7.67
N THR A 264 14.19 31.12 -7.37
CA THR A 264 15.40 31.40 -6.60
C THR A 264 16.41 32.18 -7.45
N PRO A 265 16.93 33.34 -7.00
CA PRO A 265 17.86 34.16 -7.78
C PRO A 265 19.14 33.42 -8.18
N LYS A 266 19.64 33.67 -9.40
CA LYS A 266 20.84 33.00 -9.95
C LYS A 266 22.09 33.20 -9.08
N ALA A 267 22.31 34.41 -8.56
CA ALA A 267 23.45 34.70 -7.69
C ALA A 267 23.46 33.80 -6.44
N MET A 268 22.28 33.64 -5.83
CA MET A 268 22.10 32.82 -4.65
C MET A 268 22.21 31.33 -4.94
N LYS A 269 21.71 30.87 -6.10
CA LYS A 269 21.95 29.48 -6.55
C LYS A 269 23.45 29.16 -6.67
N THR A 270 24.26 30.12 -7.10
CA THR A 270 25.72 29.95 -7.18
C THR A 270 26.33 29.80 -5.79
N GLU A 271 25.93 30.62 -4.84
CA GLU A 271 26.42 30.60 -3.46
C GLU A 271 25.99 29.33 -2.70
N LEU A 272 24.72 28.93 -2.83
CA LEU A 272 24.19 27.67 -2.28
C LEU A 272 24.92 26.44 -2.85
N ARG A 273 25.31 26.46 -4.13
CA ARG A 273 26.08 25.36 -4.74
C ARG A 273 27.49 25.23 -4.17
N GLN A 274 28.14 26.35 -3.83
CA GLN A 274 29.48 26.32 -3.24
C GLN A 274 29.48 25.65 -1.85
N LYS A 275 28.36 25.70 -1.12
CA LYS A 275 28.16 25.02 0.16
C LYS A 275 27.91 23.51 0.02
N LEU A 276 27.57 23.02 -1.17
CA LEU A 276 27.33 21.60 -1.42
C LEU A 276 28.67 20.89 -1.65
N HIS A 277 29.29 20.34 -0.61
CA HIS A 277 30.61 19.66 -0.68
C HIS A 277 30.63 18.36 -1.54
N ARG A 278 29.51 17.95 -2.16
CA ARG A 278 29.37 16.75 -3.02
C ARG A 278 28.42 17.02 -4.21
N PRO A 279 28.55 16.29 -5.33
CA PRO A 279 27.68 16.47 -6.50
C PRO A 279 26.21 16.10 -6.23
N LEU A 280 25.29 17.00 -6.63
CA LEU A 280 23.82 16.92 -6.54
C LEU A 280 23.22 15.53 -6.84
N LYS A 281 23.80 14.78 -7.78
CA LYS A 281 23.34 13.43 -8.19
C LYS A 281 23.34 12.39 -7.06
N THR A 282 24.13 12.57 -6.00
CA THR A 282 24.22 11.62 -4.89
C THR A 282 23.18 11.84 -3.78
N LEU A 283 22.53 13.01 -3.74
CA LEU A 283 21.54 13.38 -2.72
C LEU A 283 20.09 13.01 -3.10
N VAL A 284 19.81 12.81 -4.40
CA VAL A 284 18.48 12.42 -4.92
C VAL A 284 18.03 11.04 -4.38
N ASN A 285 18.98 10.16 -4.03
CA ASN A 285 18.65 8.84 -3.49
C ASN A 285 18.15 8.88 -2.03
N ALA A 286 18.43 9.94 -1.27
CA ALA A 286 17.87 10.14 0.07
C ALA A 286 16.40 10.62 0.02
N GLU A 287 15.99 11.30 -1.06
CA GLU A 287 14.60 11.74 -1.27
C GLU A 287 13.62 10.58 -1.45
N LEU A 288 14.06 9.42 -1.97
CA LEU A 288 13.22 8.22 -2.09
C LEU A 288 12.87 7.60 -0.73
N VAL A 289 13.71 7.81 0.29
CA VAL A 289 13.46 7.30 1.65
C VAL A 289 12.45 8.17 2.39
N LEU A 290 12.41 9.49 2.13
CA LEU A 290 11.43 10.43 2.68
C LEU A 290 10.04 10.32 2.03
N LYS A 291 9.95 9.70 0.85
CA LYS A 291 8.70 9.65 0.08
C LYS A 291 7.62 8.77 0.69
N GLY A 292 7.93 7.79 1.54
CA GLY A 292 6.93 6.80 2.00
C GLY A 292 6.21 6.01 0.87
N GLU A 293 6.49 6.35 -0.39
CA GLU A 293 6.14 5.66 -1.60
C GLU A 293 7.01 4.40 -1.67
N THR A 294 6.56 3.33 -1.01
CA THR A 294 6.84 2.01 -1.55
C THR A 294 6.21 1.92 -2.95
N PRO A 295 6.84 1.23 -3.91
CA PRO A 295 6.31 1.06 -5.25
C PRO A 295 4.87 0.50 -5.27
#